data_AF-A0A9P7GMR4-F1
#
_entry.id   AF-A0A9P7GMR4-F1
#
_cell.length_a   1.000
_cell.length_b   1.000
_cell.length_c   1.000
_cell.angle_alpha   90.00
_cell.angle_beta   90.00
_cell.angle_gamma   90.00
#
_symmetry.space_group_name_H-M   'P 1'
#
loop_
_entity.id
_entity.type
_entity.pdbx_description
1 polymer ?
#
loop_
_entity_poly.entity_id
_entity_poly.type
_entity_poly.pdbx_seq_one_letter_code
_entity_poly.pdbx_strand_id
1 'polypeptide(L)'
;MVWDVPARGIHPPTTKNIGNMASAALYRAESIVFTGRALPRSGAVTFAFSRTPGNPALEWLHQVNRDDHLDDATVLSSLFPGGPSSSNVVNIMISDPEVEEMSDGIGDSDFDHIRRVKKDLGNRIASLRPTSSPSETVSNVGKIRQLIEGEKAHVHVGRPGGAPAAIFNLALAALQSRLENLRDVEVDFRDIANAADYLDRATKTYDDEAAREKAIQDCIDIAVGQRGEWNAKLEWADAIKPRCAWWHKLFLMIVLELKNIKGLSGNPSLQSLVDYGKIISHMKYQQYQQYTNFPVVLLGVAENQFDISIAVCIGEIHVSKLLSIDVTAGFLVSGNILRLAQAFKAISFYRVELQAYYEKVEKKAQASKPLSCLYPQPRPVEPTVTIPDLTYKRFMTRSGEPTSLLVSLGGEKFTAMYTAALGDIETDVIVKFTPRYSEKAHRLLADAGFAPKLHFCTRVVGGLFMSVMDRVEGKSIWQLIQEEEPIPAIVSRLMSFTEKILYSATCATRTFCAIRSATAHIWWTLTGLVCKKRTGTQQHLVWHMSGHRG
;
A
#
# COMPACT_ATOMS: atom_id res chain seq x y z
N MET A 1 19.24 4.36 -43.88
CA MET A 1 18.90 5.29 -44.98
C MET A 1 17.46 5.71 -44.74
N VAL A 2 17.26 6.95 -44.29
CA VAL A 2 15.97 7.50 -43.86
C VAL A 2 15.48 8.43 -44.95
N TRP A 3 14.21 8.33 -45.33
CA TRP A 3 13.53 9.32 -46.16
C TRP A 3 12.28 9.80 -45.42
N ASP A 4 12.21 11.13 -45.30
CA ASP A 4 11.13 11.95 -44.75
C ASP A 4 10.57 12.79 -45.92
N VAL A 5 9.24 12.87 -46.07
CA VAL A 5 8.55 13.80 -47.02
C VAL A 5 7.17 14.19 -46.43
N PRO A 6 6.67 15.43 -46.63
CA PRO A 6 6.13 16.25 -45.53
C PRO A 6 4.60 16.48 -45.56
N ALA A 7 4.10 17.02 -44.44
CA ALA A 7 2.75 17.55 -44.29
C ALA A 7 2.58 18.91 -45.01
N ARG A 8 1.47 19.08 -45.74
CA ARG A 8 0.94 20.38 -46.18
C ARG A 8 -0.43 20.60 -45.56
N GLY A 9 -0.62 21.78 -44.96
CA GLY A 9 -1.89 22.24 -44.41
C GLY A 9 -2.76 22.97 -45.43
N ILE A 10 -4.07 23.02 -45.16
CA ILE A 10 -5.04 23.96 -45.75
C ILE A 10 -6.05 24.36 -44.65
N HIS A 11 -6.35 25.65 -44.57
CA HIS A 11 -7.29 26.32 -43.64
C HIS A 11 -8.79 26.07 -43.98
N PRO A 12 -9.74 26.37 -43.05
CA PRO A 12 -11.14 25.92 -43.12
C PRO A 12 -12.09 26.94 -43.76
N PRO A 13 -13.33 26.53 -44.05
CA PRO A 13 -14.47 27.41 -43.80
C PRO A 13 -15.67 26.74 -43.10
N THR A 14 -16.62 27.60 -42.78
CA THR A 14 -17.66 27.59 -41.75
C THR A 14 -18.99 26.88 -42.07
N THR A 15 -19.66 26.48 -40.97
CA THR A 15 -21.12 26.44 -40.68
C THR A 15 -22.10 25.39 -41.27
N LYS A 16 -22.80 24.76 -40.30
CA LYS A 16 -24.23 24.35 -40.20
C LYS A 16 -24.75 23.04 -40.84
N ASN A 17 -25.18 22.17 -39.90
CA ASN A 17 -26.47 21.46 -39.80
C ASN A 17 -26.68 20.03 -40.38
N ILE A 18 -26.99 19.13 -39.42
CA ILE A 18 -27.99 18.04 -39.40
C ILE A 18 -27.64 16.69 -40.07
N GLY A 19 -27.65 15.62 -39.26
CA GLY A 19 -28.32 14.36 -39.62
C GLY A 19 -27.49 13.06 -39.71
N ASN A 20 -27.45 12.31 -38.61
CA ASN A 20 -27.47 10.84 -38.45
C ASN A 20 -26.40 9.88 -39.04
N MET A 21 -25.94 9.02 -38.13
CA MET A 21 -25.60 7.57 -38.26
C MET A 21 -24.46 7.15 -39.20
N ALA A 22 -23.27 6.96 -38.63
CA ALA A 22 -22.50 5.69 -38.66
C ALA A 22 -21.13 5.91 -37.99
N SER A 23 -20.92 5.24 -36.86
CA SER A 23 -19.65 5.23 -36.12
C SER A 23 -18.67 4.28 -36.81
N ALA A 24 -17.64 4.82 -37.47
CA ALA A 24 -16.47 4.07 -37.92
C ALA A 24 -15.30 4.40 -36.99
N ALA A 25 -15.06 3.51 -36.03
CA ALA A 25 -13.86 3.54 -35.20
C ALA A 25 -12.66 3.04 -36.03
N LEU A 26 -11.73 3.94 -36.35
CA LEU A 26 -10.40 3.59 -36.82
C LEU A 26 -9.64 2.88 -35.68
N TYR A 27 -9.40 1.58 -35.81
CA TYR A 27 -8.43 0.87 -34.97
C TYR A 27 -7.01 1.11 -35.50
N ARG A 28 -6.16 1.69 -34.65
CA ARG A 28 -4.70 1.60 -34.76
C ARG A 28 -4.26 0.28 -34.13
N ALA A 29 -3.77 -0.66 -34.94
CA ALA A 29 -2.95 -1.77 -34.45
C ALA A 29 -1.48 -1.32 -34.53
N GLU A 30 -0.80 -1.16 -33.39
CA GLU A 30 0.58 -0.64 -33.34
C GLU A 30 1.67 -1.74 -33.22
N SER A 31 1.34 -3.03 -33.21
CA SER A 31 2.38 -4.09 -33.25
C SER A 31 1.85 -5.48 -33.60
N ILE A 32 2.56 -6.17 -34.50
CA ILE A 32 2.47 -7.63 -34.72
C ILE A 32 3.76 -8.22 -34.15
N VAL A 33 3.68 -8.96 -33.05
CA VAL A 33 4.84 -9.60 -32.41
C VAL A 33 5.00 -11.02 -32.95
N PHE A 34 6.12 -11.30 -33.61
CA PHE A 34 6.57 -12.66 -33.90
C PHE A 34 7.66 -13.02 -32.89
N THR A 35 7.43 -14.02 -32.04
CA THR A 35 8.45 -14.47 -31.07
C THR A 35 9.47 -15.38 -31.73
N GLY A 36 10.75 -14.99 -31.73
CA GLY A 36 11.87 -15.79 -32.20
C GLY A 36 13.19 -15.36 -31.55
N ARG A 37 13.95 -16.32 -31.00
CA ARG A 37 15.25 -16.09 -30.35
C ARG A 37 16.37 -16.19 -31.39
N ALA A 38 17.11 -15.10 -31.61
CA ALA A 38 18.19 -15.07 -32.59
C ALA A 38 19.51 -15.66 -32.05
N LEU A 39 20.19 -16.49 -32.85
CA LEU A 39 21.63 -16.75 -32.74
C LEU A 39 22.33 -16.25 -34.01
N PRO A 40 23.59 -15.80 -33.93
CA PRO A 40 24.17 -14.96 -34.98
C PRO A 40 24.90 -15.80 -36.02
N ARG A 41 24.43 -15.74 -37.27
CA ARG A 41 25.20 -15.48 -38.50
C ARG A 41 24.45 -16.05 -39.71
N SER A 42 24.44 -15.25 -40.78
CA SER A 42 23.70 -15.41 -42.04
C SER A 42 22.21 -15.04 -41.94
N GLY A 43 21.80 -14.11 -42.81
CA GLY A 43 20.49 -13.49 -42.86
C GLY A 43 19.39 -14.42 -43.38
N ALA A 44 19.06 -15.43 -42.57
CA ALA A 44 17.86 -16.23 -42.73
C ALA A 44 17.08 -16.18 -41.40
N VAL A 45 15.91 -15.51 -41.41
CA VAL A 45 14.94 -15.60 -40.33
C VAL A 45 14.38 -17.03 -40.35
N THR A 46 14.86 -17.86 -39.43
CA THR A 46 14.37 -19.23 -39.26
C THR A 46 13.20 -19.19 -38.27
N PHE A 47 11.99 -19.49 -38.74
CA PHE A 47 10.82 -19.63 -37.89
C PHE A 47 10.85 -21.02 -37.23
N ALA A 48 11.11 -21.08 -35.93
CA ALA A 48 10.99 -22.32 -35.16
C ALA A 48 9.58 -22.42 -34.58
N PHE A 49 8.76 -23.31 -35.14
CA PHE A 49 7.45 -23.65 -34.57
C PHE A 49 7.64 -24.64 -33.42
N SER A 50 7.59 -24.15 -32.18
CA SER A 50 7.58 -25.01 -31.00
C SER A 50 6.20 -25.65 -30.84
N ARG A 51 6.01 -26.88 -31.34
CA ARG A 51 5.00 -27.80 -30.81
C ARG A 51 5.51 -28.37 -29.49
N THR A 52 5.47 -27.58 -28.43
CA THR A 52 5.49 -28.13 -27.07
C THR A 52 4.05 -28.48 -26.69
N PRO A 53 3.71 -29.77 -26.52
CA PRO A 53 2.43 -30.15 -25.92
C PRO A 53 2.28 -29.45 -24.57
N GLY A 54 1.11 -28.84 -24.30
CA GLY A 54 0.84 -28.11 -23.07
C GLY A 54 1.18 -26.62 -23.09
N ASN A 55 1.16 -25.94 -24.24
CA ASN A 55 1.15 -24.47 -24.27
C ASN A 55 -0.27 -23.98 -23.91
N PRO A 56 -0.48 -23.39 -22.72
CA PRO A 56 -1.81 -23.03 -22.24
C PRO A 56 -2.48 -21.94 -23.08
N ALA A 57 -1.70 -21.07 -23.74
CA ALA A 57 -2.21 -20.08 -24.68
C ALA A 57 -2.80 -20.72 -25.95
N LEU A 58 -2.20 -21.82 -26.41
CA LEU A 58 -2.71 -22.59 -27.54
C LEU A 58 -4.01 -23.32 -27.17
N GLU A 59 -4.09 -23.87 -25.96
CA GLU A 59 -5.31 -24.50 -25.44
C GLU A 59 -6.44 -23.50 -25.23
N TRP A 60 -6.15 -22.30 -24.71
CA TRP A 60 -7.11 -21.20 -24.59
C TRP A 60 -7.64 -20.75 -25.97
N LEU A 61 -6.75 -20.57 -26.96
CA LEU A 61 -7.13 -20.25 -28.34
C LEU A 61 -8.05 -21.33 -28.97
N HIS A 62 -7.86 -22.60 -28.62
CA HIS A 62 -8.72 -23.69 -29.10
C HIS A 62 -10.08 -23.77 -28.38
N GLN A 63 -10.25 -23.07 -27.25
CA GLN A 63 -11.52 -22.99 -26.51
C GLN A 63 -12.38 -21.77 -26.88
N VAL A 64 -11.77 -20.68 -27.36
CA VAL A 64 -12.46 -19.43 -27.70
C VAL A 64 -12.76 -19.38 -29.21
N ASN A 65 -14.04 -19.57 -29.57
CA ASN A 65 -14.65 -19.46 -30.90
C ASN A 65 -14.24 -20.47 -31.99
N ARG A 66 -15.18 -21.34 -32.36
CA ARG A 66 -15.14 -22.14 -33.60
C ARG A 66 -15.78 -21.45 -34.81
N ASP A 67 -16.38 -20.26 -34.63
CA ASP A 67 -17.33 -19.71 -35.62
C ASP A 67 -16.85 -18.46 -36.38
N ASP A 68 -15.64 -17.95 -36.11
CA ASP A 68 -15.06 -16.83 -36.86
C ASP A 68 -13.98 -17.32 -37.83
N HIS A 69 -14.40 -17.86 -38.97
CA HIS A 69 -13.49 -18.10 -40.08
C HIS A 69 -13.39 -16.84 -40.95
N LEU A 70 -12.17 -16.38 -41.20
CA LEU A 70 -11.91 -15.38 -42.25
C LEU A 70 -12.18 -16.06 -43.60
N ASP A 71 -13.37 -15.83 -44.13
CA ASP A 71 -13.76 -16.29 -45.46
C ASP A 71 -13.22 -15.29 -46.49
N ASP A 72 -11.93 -15.41 -46.83
CA ASP A 72 -11.45 -14.92 -48.11
C ASP A 72 -10.11 -15.54 -48.52
N ALA A 73 -10.09 -16.04 -49.76
CA ALA A 73 -9.05 -16.84 -50.37
C ALA A 73 -7.79 -16.04 -50.74
N THR A 74 -7.10 -15.46 -49.75
CA THR A 74 -5.71 -15.07 -49.93
C THR A 74 -4.84 -16.26 -49.57
N VAL A 75 -4.21 -16.87 -50.56
CA VAL A 75 -3.44 -18.11 -50.39
C VAL A 75 -2.33 -17.87 -49.36
N LEU A 76 -2.49 -18.38 -48.13
CA LEU A 76 -1.55 -18.25 -47.00
C LEU A 76 -0.11 -18.63 -47.36
N SER A 77 0.08 -19.51 -48.34
CA SER A 77 1.40 -19.88 -48.85
C SER A 77 2.14 -18.73 -49.55
N SER A 78 1.43 -17.69 -50.00
CA SER A 78 2.05 -16.46 -50.55
C SER A 78 2.64 -15.57 -49.46
N LEU A 79 2.04 -15.55 -48.26
CA LEU A 79 2.51 -14.80 -47.10
C LEU A 79 3.57 -15.57 -46.30
N PHE A 80 3.50 -16.91 -46.31
CA PHE A 80 4.45 -17.80 -45.64
C PHE A 80 5.01 -18.85 -46.62
N PRO A 81 6.03 -18.51 -47.44
CA PRO A 81 6.59 -19.40 -48.48
C PRO A 81 7.23 -20.70 -47.97
N GLY A 82 7.48 -20.79 -46.66
CA GLY A 82 7.94 -22.00 -45.96
C GLY A 82 6.95 -22.49 -44.89
N GLY A 83 5.69 -22.06 -44.96
CA GLY A 83 4.64 -22.42 -44.01
C GLY A 83 4.28 -23.92 -44.06
N PRO A 84 3.62 -24.44 -43.02
CA PRO A 84 3.38 -25.87 -42.87
C PRO A 84 2.56 -26.44 -44.03
N SER A 85 3.01 -27.55 -44.60
CA SER A 85 2.43 -28.18 -45.79
C SER A 85 0.97 -28.59 -45.59
N SER A 86 0.08 -27.94 -46.35
CA SER A 86 -1.26 -28.30 -46.85
C SER A 86 -2.31 -28.98 -45.96
N SER A 87 -2.08 -29.19 -44.66
CA SER A 87 -3.12 -29.67 -43.73
C SER A 87 -3.19 -28.90 -42.41
N ASN A 88 -2.53 -27.75 -42.31
CA ASN A 88 -2.24 -27.13 -41.03
C ASN A 88 -2.79 -25.70 -40.98
N VAL A 89 -3.84 -25.54 -40.16
CA VAL A 89 -4.37 -24.26 -39.69
C VAL A 89 -3.23 -23.40 -39.15
N VAL A 90 -3.10 -22.17 -39.65
CA VAL A 90 -2.21 -21.16 -39.08
C VAL A 90 -3.04 -20.33 -38.10
N ASN A 91 -2.80 -20.49 -36.80
CA ASN A 91 -3.39 -19.64 -35.79
C ASN A 91 -2.59 -18.34 -35.71
N ILE A 92 -3.16 -17.23 -36.18
CA ILE A 92 -2.58 -15.89 -36.03
C ILE A 92 -3.21 -15.26 -34.79
N MET A 93 -2.42 -15.07 -33.73
CA MET A 93 -2.85 -14.30 -32.57
C MET A 93 -2.42 -12.85 -32.79
N ILE A 94 -3.39 -11.96 -33.02
CA ILE A 94 -3.15 -10.51 -32.94
C ILE A 94 -3.25 -10.17 -31.47
N SER A 95 -2.09 -9.98 -30.84
CA SER A 95 -2.04 -9.62 -29.43
C SER A 95 -2.06 -8.12 -29.29
N ASP A 96 -3.14 -7.58 -28.74
CA ASP A 96 -3.11 -6.26 -28.13
C ASP A 96 -2.51 -6.37 -26.71
N PRO A 97 -2.22 -5.26 -26.03
CA PRO A 97 -1.69 -5.29 -24.68
C PRO A 97 -2.57 -6.03 -23.67
N GLU A 98 -3.89 -6.16 -23.92
CA GLU A 98 -4.79 -6.92 -23.05
C GLU A 98 -4.63 -8.43 -23.26
N VAL A 99 -4.45 -8.86 -24.50
CA VAL A 99 -4.18 -10.27 -24.85
C VAL A 99 -2.79 -10.69 -24.38
N GLU A 100 -1.77 -9.82 -24.48
CA GLU A 100 -0.44 -10.10 -23.93
C GLU A 100 -0.54 -10.30 -22.41
N GLU A 101 -1.22 -9.37 -21.72
CA GLU A 101 -1.44 -9.48 -20.28
C GLU A 101 -2.17 -10.78 -19.93
N MET A 102 -3.26 -11.14 -20.64
CA MET A 102 -3.99 -12.40 -20.39
C MET A 102 -3.13 -13.65 -20.62
N SER A 103 -2.24 -13.62 -21.62
CA SER A 103 -1.37 -14.76 -21.95
C SER A 103 -0.31 -15.03 -20.88
N ASP A 104 0.17 -13.99 -20.18
CA ASP A 104 1.10 -14.12 -19.05
C ASP A 104 0.48 -14.84 -17.85
N GLY A 105 -0.85 -14.90 -17.80
CA GLY A 105 -1.62 -15.41 -16.67
C GLY A 105 -2.11 -16.84 -16.75
N ILE A 106 -1.91 -17.51 -17.89
CA ILE A 106 -2.57 -18.79 -18.12
C ILE A 106 -1.91 -19.87 -17.26
N GLY A 107 -2.70 -20.47 -16.37
CA GLY A 107 -2.26 -21.49 -15.41
C GLY A 107 -1.98 -20.97 -14.00
N ASP A 108 -1.98 -19.66 -13.78
CA ASP A 108 -1.91 -19.07 -12.44
C ASP A 108 -3.32 -18.73 -11.92
N SER A 109 -3.79 -19.47 -10.92
CA SER A 109 -5.09 -19.27 -10.30
C SER A 109 -5.26 -17.89 -9.64
N ASP A 110 -4.16 -17.19 -9.34
CA ASP A 110 -4.17 -15.86 -8.77
C ASP A 110 -3.96 -14.74 -9.82
N PHE A 111 -3.78 -15.08 -11.09
CA PHE A 111 -3.55 -14.08 -12.15
C PHE A 111 -4.68 -13.04 -12.23
N ASP A 112 -5.93 -13.51 -12.31
CA ASP A 112 -7.11 -12.65 -12.34
C ASP A 112 -7.20 -11.72 -11.11
N HIS A 113 -6.79 -12.23 -9.95
CA HIS A 113 -6.73 -11.45 -8.73
C HIS A 113 -5.65 -10.36 -8.84
N ILE A 114 -4.43 -10.73 -9.21
CA ILE A 114 -3.29 -9.82 -9.38
C ILE A 114 -3.62 -8.74 -10.41
N ARG A 115 -4.22 -9.10 -11.55
CA ARG A 115 -4.64 -8.16 -12.59
C ARG A 115 -5.65 -7.14 -12.07
N ARG A 116 -6.68 -7.59 -11.34
CA ARG A 116 -7.69 -6.70 -10.74
C ARG A 116 -7.09 -5.77 -9.69
N VAL A 117 -6.23 -6.29 -8.81
CA VAL A 117 -5.55 -5.48 -7.79
C VAL A 117 -4.60 -4.47 -8.45
N LYS A 118 -3.84 -4.86 -9.47
CA LYS A 118 -2.96 -3.97 -10.24
C LYS A 118 -3.73 -2.83 -10.90
N LYS A 119 -4.86 -3.14 -11.54
CA LYS A 119 -5.74 -2.13 -12.17
C LYS A 119 -6.32 -1.17 -11.13
N ASP A 120 -6.84 -1.69 -10.02
CA ASP A 120 -7.36 -0.88 -8.91
C ASP A 120 -6.27 0.00 -8.29
N LEU A 121 -5.07 -0.55 -8.05
CA LEU A 121 -3.90 0.17 -7.55
C LEU A 121 -3.53 1.36 -8.46
N GLY A 122 -3.41 1.12 -9.77
CA GLY A 122 -3.08 2.17 -10.74
C GLY A 122 -4.13 3.28 -10.75
N ASN A 123 -5.42 2.91 -10.72
CA ASN A 123 -6.53 3.86 -10.68
C ASN A 123 -6.51 4.73 -9.41
N ARG A 124 -6.28 4.12 -8.24
CA ARG A 124 -6.22 4.86 -6.96
C ARG A 124 -4.99 5.75 -6.86
N ILE A 125 -3.83 5.28 -7.34
CA ILE A 125 -2.63 6.12 -7.36
C ILE A 125 -2.80 7.29 -8.33
N ALA A 126 -3.42 7.08 -9.49
CA ALA A 126 -3.71 8.16 -10.42
C ALA A 126 -4.69 9.19 -9.85
N SER A 127 -5.66 8.76 -9.03
CA SER A 127 -6.61 9.66 -8.37
C SER A 127 -6.00 10.47 -7.21
N LEU A 128 -4.79 10.13 -6.74
CA LEU A 128 -4.07 10.93 -5.76
C LEU A 128 -3.62 12.30 -6.29
N ARG A 129 -3.56 12.48 -7.61
CA ARG A 129 -3.05 13.72 -8.26
C ARG A 129 -4.02 14.88 -8.04
N PRO A 130 -3.77 15.78 -7.07
CA PRO A 130 -4.63 16.92 -6.82
C PRO A 130 -4.47 17.92 -7.97
N THR A 131 -5.58 18.52 -8.39
CA THR A 131 -5.59 19.50 -9.49
C THR A 131 -4.94 20.82 -9.11
N SER A 132 -4.91 21.17 -7.82
CA SER A 132 -4.30 22.40 -7.29
C SER A 132 -2.87 22.25 -6.83
N SER A 133 -2.17 23.37 -6.65
CA SER A 133 -0.83 23.34 -6.06
C SER A 133 -0.89 22.86 -4.59
N PRO A 134 0.21 22.30 -4.05
CA PRO A 134 0.30 21.89 -2.65
C PRO A 134 -0.07 23.01 -1.67
N SER A 135 0.49 24.22 -1.85
CA SER A 135 0.23 25.39 -1.01
C SER A 135 -1.22 25.85 -1.07
N GLU A 136 -1.84 25.85 -2.24
CA GLU A 136 -3.25 26.20 -2.40
C GLU A 136 -4.16 25.15 -1.75
N THR A 137 -3.79 23.88 -1.86
CA THR A 137 -4.53 22.76 -1.26
C THR A 137 -4.57 22.90 0.26
N VAL A 138 -3.42 23.15 0.90
CA VAL A 138 -3.36 23.30 2.37
C VAL A 138 -3.87 24.63 2.91
N SER A 139 -4.06 25.62 2.04
CA SER A 139 -4.67 26.91 2.42
C SER A 139 -6.19 26.90 2.32
N ASN A 140 -6.78 25.83 1.75
CA ASN A 140 -8.22 25.71 1.53
C ASN A 140 -8.81 24.50 2.27
N VAL A 141 -9.63 24.77 3.30
CA VAL A 141 -10.27 23.73 4.13
C VAL A 141 -11.14 22.77 3.29
N GLY A 142 -11.82 23.26 2.25
CA GLY A 142 -12.61 22.42 1.35
C GLY A 142 -11.76 21.42 0.56
N LYS A 143 -10.56 21.83 0.13
CA LYS A 143 -9.60 20.95 -0.57
C LYS A 143 -8.96 19.94 0.37
N ILE A 144 -8.62 20.37 1.60
CA ILE A 144 -8.16 19.45 2.66
C ILE A 144 -9.25 18.40 2.96
N ARG A 145 -10.51 18.84 3.09
CA ARG A 145 -11.65 17.94 3.28
C ARG A 145 -11.77 16.94 2.14
N GLN A 146 -11.64 17.36 0.88
CA GLN A 146 -11.66 16.43 -0.25
C GLN A 146 -10.50 15.43 -0.25
N LEU A 147 -9.34 15.83 0.27
CA LEU A 147 -8.16 14.97 0.35
C LEU A 147 -8.27 13.90 1.45
N ILE A 148 -8.80 14.28 2.62
CA ILE A 148 -8.74 13.48 3.86
C ILE A 148 -10.11 12.94 4.30
N GLU A 149 -11.21 13.60 3.93
CA GLU A 149 -12.57 13.24 4.36
C GLU A 149 -13.46 12.81 3.18
N GLY A 150 -14.45 11.96 3.48
CA GLY A 150 -15.46 11.49 2.53
C GLY A 150 -15.19 10.10 1.93
N GLU A 151 -16.14 9.59 1.15
CA GLU A 151 -16.07 8.25 0.54
C GLU A 151 -14.91 8.08 -0.46
N LYS A 152 -14.35 9.20 -0.94
CA LYS A 152 -13.20 9.25 -1.85
C LYS A 152 -11.91 9.68 -1.17
N ALA A 153 -11.85 9.68 0.17
CA ALA A 153 -10.63 10.00 0.88
C ALA A 153 -9.53 8.98 0.53
N HIS A 154 -8.50 9.45 -0.15
CA HIS A 154 -7.36 8.62 -0.55
C HIS A 154 -6.17 8.76 0.40
N VAL A 155 -6.30 9.61 1.43
CA VAL A 155 -5.23 9.93 2.37
C VAL A 155 -5.73 9.74 3.79
N HIS A 156 -5.06 8.86 4.54
CA HIS A 156 -5.39 8.51 5.92
C HIS A 156 -4.37 9.12 6.87
N VAL A 157 -4.74 10.25 7.45
CA VAL A 157 -3.91 11.00 8.41
C VAL A 157 -4.71 11.30 9.66
N GLY A 158 -4.67 10.40 10.64
CA GLY A 158 -5.29 10.57 11.96
C GLY A 158 -6.83 10.52 12.01
N ARG A 159 -7.57 11.14 11.06
CA ARG A 159 -9.05 11.19 11.03
C ARG A 159 -9.62 11.21 9.58
N PRO A 160 -10.26 10.12 9.11
CA PRO A 160 -10.22 8.82 9.75
C PRO A 160 -8.77 8.29 9.80
N GLY A 161 -8.45 7.59 10.88
CA GLY A 161 -7.17 6.90 10.96
C GLY A 161 -7.11 5.76 9.95
N GLY A 162 -5.95 5.54 9.36
CA GLY A 162 -5.68 4.34 8.56
C GLY A 162 -4.80 3.35 9.32
N ALA A 163 -4.50 2.22 8.69
CA ALA A 163 -3.42 1.35 9.14
C ALA A 163 -2.10 2.15 9.31
N PRO A 164 -1.33 1.96 10.40
CA PRO A 164 -0.07 2.65 10.61
C PRO A 164 0.94 2.33 9.51
N ALA A 165 1.63 3.32 8.98
CA ALA A 165 2.57 3.15 7.88
C ALA A 165 3.71 2.16 8.21
N ALA A 166 4.11 2.11 9.49
CA ALA A 166 5.16 1.23 9.99
C ALA A 166 4.86 -0.26 9.82
N ILE A 167 3.60 -0.69 9.69
CA ILE A 167 3.32 -2.12 9.50
C ILE A 167 3.67 -2.61 8.09
N PHE A 168 3.87 -1.69 7.13
CA PHE A 168 4.10 -2.03 5.72
C PHE A 168 5.56 -1.98 5.29
N ASN A 169 6.45 -1.39 6.09
CA ASN A 169 7.85 -1.25 5.72
C ASN A 169 8.77 -1.32 6.95
N LEU A 170 9.78 -2.21 6.88
CA LEU A 170 10.71 -2.45 7.98
C LEU A 170 11.58 -1.24 8.34
N ALA A 171 11.97 -0.40 7.38
CA ALA A 171 12.75 0.82 7.65
C ALA A 171 11.90 1.85 8.38
N LEU A 172 10.63 2.01 7.99
CA LEU A 172 9.68 2.86 8.71
C LEU A 172 9.41 2.36 10.14
N ALA A 173 9.25 1.06 10.32
CA ALA A 173 9.12 0.46 11.65
C ALA A 173 10.37 0.71 12.51
N ALA A 174 11.57 0.58 11.93
CA ALA A 174 12.81 0.87 12.63
C ALA A 174 12.91 2.34 13.05
N LEU A 175 12.54 3.27 12.16
CA LEU A 175 12.48 4.70 12.49
C LEU A 175 11.47 4.98 13.61
N GLN A 176 10.24 4.48 13.51
CA GLN A 176 9.22 4.68 14.55
C GLN A 176 9.69 4.14 15.90
N SER A 177 10.25 2.93 15.94
CA SER A 177 10.78 2.34 17.18
C SER A 177 11.89 3.21 17.82
N ARG A 178 12.80 3.77 17.02
CA ARG A 178 13.84 4.70 17.52
C ARG A 178 13.26 6.01 18.03
N LEU A 179 12.26 6.57 17.37
CA LEU A 179 11.62 7.83 17.79
C LEU A 179 10.71 7.66 19.02
N GLU A 180 10.15 6.47 19.23
CA GLU A 180 9.42 6.14 20.47
C GLU A 180 10.38 5.92 21.66
N ASN A 181 11.60 5.47 21.39
CA ASN A 181 12.63 5.16 22.39
C ASN A 181 13.89 6.03 22.20
N LEU A 182 13.72 7.35 22.04
CA LEU A 182 14.84 8.26 21.73
C LEU A 182 16.03 8.15 22.70
N ARG A 183 15.78 7.80 23.96
CA ARG A 183 16.82 7.62 24.98
C ARG A 183 17.84 6.54 24.64
N ASP A 184 17.45 5.57 23.83
CA ASP A 184 18.31 4.46 23.40
C ASP A 184 19.12 4.82 22.14
N VAL A 185 18.86 5.99 21.54
CA VAL A 185 19.64 6.50 20.41
C VAL A 185 20.89 7.18 20.95
N GLU A 186 22.02 6.52 20.78
CA GLU A 186 23.33 7.08 21.12
C GLU A 186 23.67 8.25 20.19
N VAL A 187 24.04 9.36 20.81
CA VAL A 187 24.46 10.60 20.13
C VAL A 187 25.82 11.03 20.65
N ASP A 188 26.66 11.54 19.77
CA ASP A 188 27.96 12.08 20.14
C ASP A 188 27.91 13.60 20.35
N PHE A 189 29.05 14.19 20.71
CA PHE A 189 29.15 15.64 20.92
C PHE A 189 28.82 16.45 19.65
N ARG A 190 29.13 15.94 18.46
CA ARG A 190 28.85 16.62 17.18
C ARG A 190 27.34 16.61 16.91
N ASP A 191 26.67 15.49 17.16
CA ASP A 191 25.22 15.38 17.04
C ASP A 191 24.52 16.42 17.94
N ILE A 192 24.97 16.55 19.19
CA ILE A 192 24.47 17.54 20.16
C ILE A 192 24.75 18.98 19.69
N ALA A 193 25.96 19.26 19.23
CA ALA A 193 26.34 20.59 18.75
C ALA A 193 25.52 21.02 17.52
N ASN A 194 25.29 20.10 16.57
CA ASN A 194 24.48 20.35 15.38
C ASN A 194 23.01 20.61 15.74
N ALA A 195 22.46 19.86 16.69
CA ALA A 195 21.11 20.09 17.20
C ALA A 195 20.98 21.42 17.96
N ALA A 196 22.00 21.82 18.70
CA ALA A 196 22.06 23.12 19.37
C ALA A 196 22.09 24.28 18.36
N ASP A 197 22.92 24.18 17.31
CA ASP A 197 22.96 25.17 16.22
C ASP A 197 21.61 25.25 15.49
N TYR A 198 20.98 24.11 15.20
CA TYR A 198 19.62 24.11 14.65
C TYR A 198 18.65 24.87 15.58
N LEU A 199 18.65 24.57 16.88
CA LEU A 199 17.71 25.18 17.82
C LEU A 199 17.93 26.70 17.95
N ASP A 200 19.18 27.15 18.02
CA ASP A 200 19.53 28.58 18.05
C ASP A 200 18.98 29.32 16.82
N ARG A 201 19.06 28.70 15.64
CA ARG A 201 18.52 29.30 14.41
C ARG A 201 17.00 29.18 14.33
N ALA A 202 16.44 28.02 14.65
CA ALA A 202 15.02 27.76 14.54
C ALA A 202 14.16 28.61 15.49
N THR A 203 14.73 29.11 16.60
CA THR A 203 14.06 29.97 17.58
C THR A 203 14.05 31.47 17.23
N LYS A 204 14.80 31.87 16.20
CA LYS A 204 14.80 33.27 15.73
C LYS A 204 13.55 33.58 14.91
N THR A 205 13.12 34.83 14.98
CA THR A 205 12.10 35.37 14.07
C THR A 205 12.76 35.78 12.76
N TYR A 206 12.10 35.49 11.65
CA TYR A 206 12.55 35.85 10.31
C TYR A 206 11.48 36.67 9.62
N ASP A 207 11.89 37.56 8.72
CA ASP A 207 10.97 38.41 7.96
C ASP A 207 10.11 37.58 6.97
N ASP A 208 10.68 36.50 6.44
CA ASP A 208 10.01 35.61 5.49
C ASP A 208 10.51 34.15 5.56
N GLU A 209 9.84 33.27 4.80
CA GLU A 209 10.19 31.84 4.73
C GLU A 209 11.56 31.58 4.09
N ALA A 210 12.02 32.43 3.18
CA ALA A 210 13.29 32.24 2.47
C ALA A 210 14.50 32.59 3.36
N ALA A 211 14.40 33.66 4.15
CA ALA A 211 15.37 34.03 5.17
C ALA A 211 15.50 32.93 6.23
N ARG A 212 14.36 32.38 6.66
CA ARG A 212 14.33 31.24 7.59
C ARG A 212 14.96 30.00 7.01
N GLU A 213 14.58 29.63 5.78
CA GLU A 213 15.13 28.49 5.05
C GLU A 213 16.66 28.58 4.96
N LYS A 214 17.18 29.71 4.49
CA LYS A 214 18.62 29.96 4.38
C LYS A 214 19.35 29.79 5.71
N ALA A 215 18.70 30.13 6.82
CA ALA A 215 19.31 30.00 8.13
C ALA A 215 19.44 28.53 8.58
N ILE A 216 18.42 27.70 8.32
CA ILE A 216 18.36 26.33 8.86
C ILE A 216 18.75 25.23 7.86
N GLN A 217 18.89 25.54 6.57
CA GLN A 217 19.13 24.54 5.51
C GLN A 217 20.33 23.62 5.81
N ASP A 218 21.47 24.21 6.21
CA ASP A 218 22.71 23.47 6.44
C ASP A 218 22.56 22.56 7.66
N CYS A 219 21.87 23.03 8.70
CA CYS A 219 21.60 22.26 9.91
C CYS A 219 20.74 21.03 9.58
N ILE A 220 19.73 21.17 8.72
CA ILE A 220 18.85 20.07 8.32
C ILE A 220 19.60 19.08 7.41
N ASP A 221 20.39 19.56 6.45
CA ASP A 221 21.20 18.70 5.58
C ASP A 221 22.21 17.87 6.40
N ILE A 222 22.83 18.49 7.41
CA ILE A 222 23.72 17.80 8.36
C ILE A 222 22.93 16.78 9.18
N ALA A 223 21.75 17.15 9.68
CA ALA A 223 20.88 16.26 10.46
C ALA A 223 20.43 15.01 9.67
N VAL A 224 20.07 15.19 8.40
CA VAL A 224 19.73 14.08 7.50
C VAL A 224 20.99 13.28 7.11
N GLY A 225 22.16 13.92 7.11
CA GLY A 225 23.44 13.33 6.70
C GLY A 225 23.62 13.30 5.18
N GLN A 226 22.92 14.18 4.45
CA GLN A 226 23.01 14.34 3.00
C GLN A 226 22.48 15.73 2.62
N ARG A 227 23.08 16.36 1.60
CA ARG A 227 22.54 17.60 1.02
C ARG A 227 21.20 17.33 0.33
N GLY A 228 20.20 18.14 0.66
CA GLY A 228 18.89 18.10 0.02
C GLY A 228 18.82 18.92 -1.26
N GLU A 229 17.81 18.65 -2.08
CA GLU A 229 17.46 19.46 -3.24
C GLU A 229 16.49 20.57 -2.82
N TRP A 230 17.05 21.69 -2.36
CA TRP A 230 16.29 22.85 -1.89
C TRP A 230 15.66 23.61 -3.06
N ASN A 231 14.38 23.95 -2.92
CA ASN A 231 13.62 24.74 -3.89
C ASN A 231 13.62 24.18 -5.34
N ALA A 232 13.91 22.89 -5.51
CA ALA A 232 13.93 22.26 -6.82
C ALA A 232 12.51 22.18 -7.40
N LYS A 233 12.33 22.76 -8.58
CA LYS A 233 11.05 22.67 -9.30
C LYS A 233 11.00 21.34 -10.06
N LEU A 234 10.02 20.52 -9.72
CA LEU A 234 9.81 19.21 -10.33
C LEU A 234 8.87 19.36 -11.54
N GLU A 235 9.43 19.74 -12.69
CA GLU A 235 8.63 19.96 -13.92
C GLU A 235 7.79 18.74 -14.33
N TRP A 236 8.31 17.54 -14.07
CA TRP A 236 7.58 16.29 -14.34
C TRP A 236 6.44 16.04 -13.34
N ALA A 237 6.44 16.63 -12.14
CA ALA A 237 5.39 16.43 -11.14
C ALA A 237 4.49 17.67 -11.02
N ASP A 238 3.86 18.10 -12.11
CA ASP A 238 3.00 19.30 -12.13
C ASP A 238 3.70 20.58 -11.67
N ALA A 239 5.00 20.70 -11.96
CA ALA A 239 5.79 21.87 -11.60
C ALA A 239 5.74 22.20 -10.10
N ILE A 240 5.48 21.21 -9.22
CA ILE A 240 5.56 21.43 -7.78
C ILE A 240 6.97 21.82 -7.37
N LYS A 241 7.05 22.52 -6.24
CA LYS A 241 8.29 23.01 -5.67
C LYS A 241 8.28 22.73 -4.17
N PRO A 242 8.56 21.47 -3.75
CA PRO A 242 8.76 21.17 -2.35
C PRO A 242 9.87 22.06 -1.80
N ARG A 243 9.79 22.44 -0.53
CA ARG A 243 10.85 23.26 0.09
C ARG A 243 12.21 22.57 0.01
N CYS A 244 12.24 21.28 0.35
CA CYS A 244 13.40 20.43 0.16
C CYS A 244 12.98 18.97 -0.05
N ALA A 245 13.72 18.23 -0.87
CA ALA A 245 13.56 16.80 -1.03
C ALA A 245 14.92 16.08 -1.01
N TRP A 246 14.97 14.90 -0.42
CA TRP A 246 16.12 14.00 -0.48
C TRP A 246 15.74 12.75 -1.26
N TRP A 247 16.58 12.43 -2.24
CA TRP A 247 16.33 11.37 -3.20
C TRP A 247 17.39 10.28 -3.13
N HIS A 248 16.98 9.05 -3.42
CA HIS A 248 17.88 7.99 -3.84
C HIS A 248 17.55 7.62 -5.28
N LYS A 249 18.41 8.05 -6.21
CA LYS A 249 18.16 7.97 -7.66
C LYS A 249 16.83 8.64 -8.00
N LEU A 250 15.83 7.86 -8.41
CA LEU A 250 14.50 8.36 -8.75
C LEU A 250 13.52 8.32 -7.58
N PHE A 251 13.85 7.72 -6.43
CA PHE A 251 12.91 7.50 -5.33
C PHE A 251 13.02 8.59 -4.26
N LEU A 252 11.87 9.17 -3.90
CA LEU A 252 11.78 10.13 -2.80
C LEU A 252 11.98 9.44 -1.46
N MET A 253 12.90 9.94 -0.62
CA MET A 253 13.13 9.40 0.71
C MET A 253 12.57 10.28 1.82
N ILE A 254 12.78 11.59 1.69
CA ILE A 254 12.37 12.59 2.66
C ILE A 254 11.87 13.80 1.88
N VAL A 255 10.74 14.36 2.28
CA VAL A 255 10.24 15.64 1.78
C VAL A 255 9.99 16.56 2.97
N LEU A 256 10.42 17.80 2.84
CA LEU A 256 10.29 18.82 3.87
C LEU A 256 9.48 19.99 3.33
N GLU A 257 8.60 20.48 4.19
CA GLU A 257 7.92 21.76 4.00
C GLU A 257 8.14 22.67 5.21
N LEU A 258 8.20 23.97 4.93
CA LEU A 258 8.52 24.99 5.91
C LEU A 258 7.54 26.15 5.84
N LYS A 259 7.09 26.61 7.00
CA LYS A 259 6.35 27.85 7.19
C LYS A 259 7.07 28.72 8.21
N ASN A 260 7.03 30.03 8.01
CA ASN A 260 7.64 30.94 8.96
C ASN A 260 6.89 30.91 10.30
N ILE A 261 5.58 31.12 10.25
CA ILE A 261 4.68 31.17 11.41
C ILE A 261 3.67 30.02 11.34
N LYS A 262 3.42 29.38 12.49
CA LYS A 262 2.45 28.29 12.58
C LYS A 262 1.03 28.78 12.29
N GLY A 263 0.34 28.08 11.38
CA GLY A 263 -1.05 28.37 11.01
C GLY A 263 -1.21 29.47 9.94
N LEU A 264 -0.16 30.21 9.61
CA LEU A 264 -0.15 31.10 8.45
C LEU A 264 0.31 30.34 7.21
N SER A 265 -0.41 30.52 6.10
CA SER A 265 -0.09 29.89 4.79
C SER A 265 -0.16 28.35 4.78
N GLY A 266 -0.95 27.75 5.67
CA GLY A 266 -1.24 26.32 5.70
C GLY A 266 -0.36 25.51 6.67
N ASN A 267 -0.60 24.20 6.72
CA ASN A 267 0.15 23.28 7.58
C ASN A 267 1.30 22.63 6.79
N PRO A 268 2.57 22.74 7.21
CA PRO A 268 3.70 22.19 6.45
C PRO A 268 3.65 20.65 6.37
N SER A 269 3.21 19.96 7.42
CA SER A 269 3.10 18.49 7.44
C SER A 269 2.02 17.99 6.47
N LEU A 270 0.92 18.73 6.28
CA LEU A 270 -0.06 18.43 5.24
C LEU A 270 0.44 18.81 3.85
N GLN A 271 1.26 19.85 3.73
CA GLN A 271 1.77 20.27 2.42
C GLN A 271 2.76 19.25 1.88
N SER A 272 3.70 18.78 2.71
CA SER A 272 4.66 17.72 2.34
C SER A 272 3.98 16.41 1.96
N LEU A 273 2.83 16.10 2.58
CA LEU A 273 1.97 14.99 2.20
C LEU A 273 1.35 15.16 0.79
N VAL A 274 0.91 16.37 0.46
CA VAL A 274 0.39 16.69 -0.88
C VAL A 274 1.49 16.62 -1.93
N ASP A 275 2.69 17.12 -1.62
CA ASP A 275 3.87 16.99 -2.48
C ASP A 275 4.19 15.51 -2.74
N TYR A 276 4.25 14.70 -1.70
CA TYR A 276 4.46 13.25 -1.79
C TYR A 276 3.41 12.58 -2.70
N GLY A 277 2.12 12.86 -2.48
CA GLY A 277 1.04 12.29 -3.30
C GLY A 277 1.16 12.64 -4.78
N LYS A 278 1.51 13.90 -5.10
CA LYS A 278 1.78 14.31 -6.48
C LYS A 278 2.97 13.58 -7.09
N ILE A 279 4.06 13.48 -6.35
CA ILE A 279 5.29 12.80 -6.79
C ILE A 279 4.99 11.35 -7.19
N ILE A 280 4.36 10.57 -6.31
CA ILE A 280 4.12 9.14 -6.55
C ILE A 280 3.00 8.87 -7.56
N SER A 281 2.07 9.81 -7.76
CA SER A 281 0.99 9.70 -8.76
C SER A 281 1.49 9.85 -10.21
N HIS A 282 2.73 10.32 -10.39
CA HIS A 282 3.27 10.57 -11.71
C HIS A 282 3.59 9.26 -12.48
N MET A 283 3.37 9.26 -13.80
CA MET A 283 3.56 8.11 -14.69
C MET A 283 4.96 7.47 -14.62
N LYS A 284 5.99 8.27 -14.26
CA LYS A 284 7.37 7.80 -14.06
C LYS A 284 7.48 6.67 -13.01
N TYR A 285 6.56 6.64 -12.05
CA TYR A 285 6.53 5.63 -10.99
C TYR A 285 5.64 4.43 -11.31
N GLN A 286 4.89 4.44 -12.41
CA GLN A 286 3.93 3.38 -12.75
C GLN A 286 4.59 1.99 -12.78
N GLN A 287 5.80 1.90 -13.34
CA GLN A 287 6.58 0.66 -13.39
C GLN A 287 7.00 0.12 -12.00
N TYR A 288 7.00 0.96 -10.96
CA TYR A 288 7.41 0.58 -9.60
C TYR A 288 6.25 0.32 -8.65
N GLN A 289 5.01 0.67 -9.02
CA GLN A 289 3.83 0.58 -8.14
C GLN A 289 3.60 -0.83 -7.58
N GLN A 290 4.00 -1.87 -8.30
CA GLN A 290 3.84 -3.27 -7.89
C GLN A 290 4.98 -3.81 -7.01
N TYR A 291 6.07 -3.04 -6.86
CA TYR A 291 7.31 -3.49 -6.23
C TYR A 291 7.68 -2.69 -4.98
N THR A 292 7.09 -1.51 -4.80
CA THR A 292 7.30 -0.69 -3.62
C THR A 292 6.01 -0.03 -3.16
N ASN A 293 5.93 0.24 -1.86
CA ASN A 293 4.89 1.04 -1.25
C ASN A 293 5.35 2.50 -0.99
N PHE A 294 6.41 2.93 -1.68
CA PHE A 294 6.94 4.29 -1.65
C PHE A 294 7.12 4.88 -0.23
N PRO A 295 7.82 4.17 0.69
CA PRO A 295 8.00 4.62 2.06
C PRO A 295 8.78 5.95 2.11
N VAL A 296 8.23 6.94 2.82
CA VAL A 296 8.80 8.31 2.88
C VAL A 296 8.71 8.88 4.30
N VAL A 297 9.64 9.77 4.64
CA VAL A 297 9.53 10.65 5.80
C VAL A 297 9.02 12.04 5.36
N LEU A 298 8.00 12.52 6.06
CA LEU A 298 7.43 13.84 5.87
C LEU A 298 7.88 14.73 7.02
N LEU A 299 8.65 15.78 6.71
CA LEU A 299 9.12 16.77 7.67
C LEU A 299 8.30 18.05 7.55
N GLY A 300 7.87 18.57 8.70
CA GLY A 300 7.17 19.85 8.78
C GLY A 300 7.89 20.79 9.75
N VAL A 301 8.26 21.97 9.27
CA VAL A 301 8.86 23.02 10.11
C VAL A 301 7.94 24.23 10.14
N ALA A 302 7.48 24.66 11.31
CA ALA A 302 6.69 25.88 11.45
C ALA A 302 6.95 26.52 12.82
N GLU A 303 7.32 27.80 12.83
CA GLU A 303 7.73 28.50 14.06
C GLU A 303 8.66 27.62 14.94
N ASN A 304 8.39 27.48 16.22
CA ASN A 304 9.11 26.61 17.15
C ASN A 304 8.74 25.12 17.06
N GLN A 305 8.13 24.65 15.97
CA GLN A 305 7.69 23.26 15.84
C GLN A 305 8.47 22.52 14.74
N PHE A 306 8.96 21.33 15.11
CA PHE A 306 9.52 20.34 14.18
C PHE A 306 8.68 19.06 14.24
N ASP A 307 7.99 18.75 13.16
CA ASP A 307 7.14 17.57 13.01
C ASP A 307 7.82 16.50 12.15
N ILE A 308 7.79 15.25 12.62
CA ILE A 308 8.23 14.07 11.88
C ILE A 308 7.03 13.13 11.71
N SER A 309 6.69 12.84 10.46
CA SER A 309 5.71 11.82 10.09
C SER A 309 6.31 10.85 9.08
N ILE A 310 5.70 9.68 8.95
CA ILE A 310 6.03 8.69 7.93
C ILE A 310 4.82 8.38 7.07
N ALA A 311 5.04 8.03 5.82
CA ALA A 311 3.97 7.62 4.93
C ALA A 311 4.36 6.45 4.01
N VAL A 312 3.34 5.71 3.58
CA VAL A 312 3.40 4.70 2.51
C VAL A 312 2.21 4.86 1.59
N CYS A 313 2.31 4.39 0.34
CA CYS A 313 1.22 4.29 -0.60
C CYS A 313 0.97 2.82 -0.96
N ILE A 314 -0.24 2.36 -0.67
CA ILE A 314 -0.73 0.99 -0.98
C ILE A 314 -2.04 1.07 -1.77
N GLY A 315 -2.11 2.04 -2.68
CA GLY A 315 -3.34 2.52 -3.35
C GLY A 315 -3.91 3.75 -2.67
N GLU A 316 -3.94 3.75 -1.34
CA GLU A 316 -4.20 4.93 -0.52
C GLU A 316 -2.92 5.33 0.22
N ILE A 317 -2.79 6.60 0.59
CA ILE A 317 -1.67 7.08 1.39
C ILE A 317 -1.99 6.90 2.87
N HIS A 318 -1.15 6.13 3.56
CA HIS A 318 -1.24 5.93 5.00
C HIS A 318 -0.16 6.75 5.69
N VAL A 319 -0.56 7.64 6.61
CA VAL A 319 0.36 8.53 7.32
C VAL A 319 0.35 8.22 8.82
N SER A 320 1.52 8.15 9.44
CA SER A 320 1.67 8.06 10.89
C SER A 320 2.51 9.23 11.39
N LYS A 321 1.91 10.08 12.23
CA LYS A 321 2.65 11.14 12.94
C LYS A 321 3.44 10.52 14.07
N LEU A 322 4.77 10.65 14.05
CA LEU A 322 5.66 9.98 14.98
C LEU A 322 6.10 10.89 16.12
N LEU A 323 6.54 12.09 15.78
CA LEU A 323 7.13 13.00 16.74
C LEU A 323 6.80 14.45 16.40
N SER A 324 6.56 15.25 17.44
CA SER A 324 6.46 16.70 17.37
C SER A 324 7.36 17.24 18.46
N ILE A 325 8.40 17.99 18.09
CA ILE A 325 9.30 18.65 19.03
C ILE A 325 8.97 20.14 19.03
N ASP A 326 8.71 20.68 20.21
CA ASP A 326 8.72 22.11 20.45
C ASP A 326 10.17 22.54 20.73
N VAL A 327 10.75 23.30 19.81
CA VAL A 327 12.15 23.77 19.87
C VAL A 327 12.27 25.11 20.59
N THR A 328 11.29 25.51 21.40
CA THR A 328 11.38 26.75 22.19
C THR A 328 12.63 26.76 23.08
N ALA A 329 13.37 27.88 23.04
CA ALA A 329 14.44 28.18 23.97
C ALA A 329 13.83 28.56 25.34
N GLY A 330 13.89 27.64 26.29
CA GLY A 330 13.39 27.84 27.65
C GLY A 330 14.19 27.05 28.68
N PHE A 331 13.66 26.89 29.89
CA PHE A 331 14.33 26.18 30.99
C PHE A 331 14.71 24.71 30.66
N LEU A 332 14.08 24.13 29.63
CA LEU A 332 14.31 22.74 29.19
C LEU A 332 15.14 22.65 27.89
N VAL A 333 15.86 23.72 27.51
CA VAL A 333 16.59 23.77 26.24
C VAL A 333 17.59 22.62 26.07
N SER A 334 18.29 22.22 27.13
CA SER A 334 19.24 21.09 27.08
C SER A 334 18.56 19.76 26.77
N GLY A 335 17.37 19.52 27.35
CA GLY A 335 16.54 18.36 27.05
C GLY A 335 16.02 18.36 25.61
N ASN A 336 15.66 19.53 25.09
CA ASN A 336 15.22 19.70 23.70
C ASN A 336 16.38 19.47 22.72
N ILE A 337 17.57 20.00 22.99
CA ILE A 337 18.78 19.77 22.18
C ILE A 337 19.09 18.28 22.11
N LEU A 338 19.10 17.58 23.25
CA LEU A 338 19.38 16.14 23.29
C LEU A 338 18.32 15.35 22.50
N ARG A 339 17.03 15.64 22.73
CA ARG A 339 15.93 14.97 22.04
C ARG A 339 15.97 15.21 20.52
N LEU A 340 16.34 16.41 20.10
CA LEU A 340 16.49 16.78 18.70
C LEU A 340 17.70 16.09 18.07
N ALA A 341 18.85 16.03 18.75
CA ALA A 341 20.02 15.28 18.31
C ALA A 341 19.69 13.81 18.07
N GLN A 342 18.97 13.19 19.00
CA GLN A 342 18.51 11.80 18.89
C GLN A 342 17.54 11.60 17.72
N ALA A 343 16.61 12.52 17.52
CA ALA A 343 15.68 12.48 16.39
C ALA A 343 16.39 12.64 15.03
N PHE A 344 17.33 13.58 14.93
CA PHE A 344 18.17 13.77 13.74
C PHE A 344 19.01 12.54 13.43
N LYS A 345 19.64 11.95 14.46
CA LYS A 345 20.39 10.71 14.31
C LYS A 345 19.51 9.56 13.80
N ALA A 346 18.30 9.43 14.33
CA ALA A 346 17.33 8.43 13.87
C ALA A 346 16.91 8.63 12.41
N ILE A 347 16.69 9.88 11.97
CA ILE A 347 16.41 10.22 10.56
C ILE A 347 17.60 9.84 9.67
N SER A 348 18.83 10.14 10.11
CA SER A 348 20.04 9.80 9.37
C SER A 348 20.20 8.30 9.17
N PHE A 349 19.96 7.49 10.21
CA PHE A 349 19.94 6.03 10.09
C PHE A 349 18.86 5.53 9.15
N TYR A 350 17.65 6.09 9.24
CA TYR A 350 16.56 5.75 8.33
C TYR A 350 16.93 6.01 6.87
N ARG A 351 17.58 7.13 6.55
CA ARG A 351 18.04 7.44 5.19
C ARG A 351 18.89 6.31 4.61
N VAL A 352 19.84 5.79 5.40
CA VAL A 352 20.72 4.68 4.98
C VAL A 352 19.92 3.39 4.77
N GLU A 353 19.04 3.05 5.71
CA GLU A 353 18.19 1.85 5.61
C GLU A 353 17.24 1.91 4.42
N LEU A 354 16.67 3.08 4.16
CA LEU A 354 15.75 3.29 3.06
C LEU A 354 16.46 3.31 1.70
N GLN A 355 17.65 3.88 1.62
CA GLN A 355 18.50 3.76 0.44
C GLN A 355 18.75 2.28 0.10
N ALA A 356 19.14 1.46 1.09
CA ALA A 356 19.34 0.03 0.88
C ALA A 356 18.05 -0.70 0.47
N TYR A 357 16.89 -0.23 0.93
CA TYR A 357 15.58 -0.73 0.45
C TYR A 357 15.35 -0.38 -1.03
N TYR A 358 15.57 0.88 -1.45
CA TYR A 358 15.35 1.27 -2.84
C TYR A 358 16.35 0.66 -3.83
N GLU A 359 17.59 0.43 -3.41
CA GLU A 359 18.56 -0.37 -4.19
C GLU A 359 18.04 -1.78 -4.44
N LYS A 360 17.34 -2.38 -3.46
CA LYS A 360 16.67 -3.67 -3.65
C LYS A 360 15.46 -3.56 -4.58
N VAL A 361 14.64 -2.51 -4.47
CA VAL A 361 13.47 -2.31 -5.36
C VAL A 361 13.91 -2.22 -6.81
N GLU A 362 14.96 -1.46 -7.11
CA GLU A 362 15.48 -1.30 -8.47
C GLU A 362 16.01 -2.63 -9.04
N LYS A 363 16.72 -3.42 -8.22
CA LYS A 363 17.18 -4.77 -8.59
C LYS A 363 16.01 -5.76 -8.72
N LYS A 364 15.00 -5.67 -7.85
CA LYS A 364 13.86 -6.60 -7.73
C LYS A 364 12.71 -6.33 -8.67
N ALA A 365 12.61 -5.14 -9.27
CA ALA A 365 11.66 -4.87 -10.36
C ALA A 365 11.80 -5.87 -11.52
N GLN A 366 12.86 -6.69 -11.52
CA GLN A 366 13.14 -7.77 -12.47
C GLN A 366 12.95 -9.20 -11.90
N ALA A 367 12.69 -9.38 -10.59
CA ALA A 367 12.80 -10.71 -9.93
C ALA A 367 11.78 -11.04 -8.81
N SER A 368 10.96 -10.09 -8.32
CA SER A 368 10.02 -10.36 -7.21
C SER A 368 8.58 -10.62 -7.64
N LYS A 369 7.83 -11.40 -6.84
CA LYS A 369 6.39 -11.56 -6.98
C LYS A 369 5.68 -10.19 -6.94
N PRO A 370 4.91 -9.83 -7.99
CA PRO A 370 4.13 -8.59 -8.03
C PRO A 370 3.24 -8.42 -6.79
N LEU A 371 3.03 -7.16 -6.37
CA LEU A 371 2.09 -6.76 -5.31
C LEU A 371 2.47 -7.14 -3.87
N SER A 372 3.56 -7.88 -3.64
CA SER A 372 4.04 -8.20 -2.29
C SER A 372 4.32 -6.96 -1.43
N CYS A 373 4.60 -5.80 -2.05
CA CYS A 373 4.80 -4.52 -1.36
C CYS A 373 3.52 -3.94 -0.71
N LEU A 374 2.34 -4.39 -1.12
CA LEU A 374 1.04 -3.93 -0.61
C LEU A 374 0.65 -4.61 0.71
N TYR A 375 1.29 -5.74 1.01
CA TYR A 375 1.03 -6.50 2.23
C TYR A 375 1.92 -6.03 3.39
N PRO A 376 1.47 -6.21 4.64
CA PRO A 376 2.26 -5.86 5.81
C PRO A 376 3.61 -6.59 5.86
N GLN A 377 4.63 -5.87 6.32
CA GLN A 377 5.94 -6.40 6.74
C GLN A 377 6.18 -6.01 8.20
N PRO A 378 5.39 -6.58 9.14
CA PRO A 378 5.41 -6.16 10.53
C PRO A 378 6.77 -6.42 11.19
N ARG A 379 7.10 -5.60 12.18
CA ARG A 379 8.23 -5.79 13.08
C ARG A 379 7.72 -5.97 14.51
N PRO A 380 8.12 -7.02 15.25
CA PRO A 380 7.75 -7.15 16.65
C PRO A 380 8.29 -6.01 17.49
N VAL A 381 7.55 -5.59 18.51
CA VAL A 381 8.05 -4.63 19.51
C VAL A 381 9.14 -5.29 20.34
N GLU A 382 8.98 -6.57 20.68
CA GLU A 382 9.97 -7.34 21.42
C GLU A 382 10.95 -8.03 20.45
N PRO A 383 12.26 -7.69 20.45
CA PRO A 383 13.21 -8.19 19.45
C PRO A 383 13.45 -9.70 19.48
N THR A 384 13.14 -10.37 20.60
CA THR A 384 13.29 -11.82 20.79
C THR A 384 12.19 -12.61 20.09
N VAL A 385 11.06 -11.97 19.78
CA VAL A 385 9.92 -12.60 19.12
C VAL A 385 10.19 -12.70 17.63
N THR A 386 10.05 -13.89 17.06
CA THR A 386 10.13 -14.11 15.61
C THR A 386 8.73 -14.19 15.03
N ILE A 387 8.44 -13.40 13.99
CA ILE A 387 7.18 -13.50 13.25
C ILE A 387 7.22 -14.78 12.42
N PRO A 388 6.14 -15.59 12.43
CA PRO A 388 6.09 -16.78 11.58
C PRO A 388 6.22 -16.41 10.11
N ASP A 389 6.78 -17.32 9.31
CA ASP A 389 6.85 -17.13 7.87
C ASP A 389 5.44 -17.13 7.27
N LEU A 390 5.10 -16.06 6.55
CA LEU A 390 3.76 -15.79 6.05
C LEU A 390 3.82 -15.35 4.60
N THR A 391 3.09 -16.06 3.75
CA THR A 391 2.84 -15.64 2.37
C THR A 391 1.42 -15.10 2.26
N TYR A 392 1.29 -13.77 2.26
CA TYR A 392 0.00 -13.10 2.08
C TYR A 392 -0.61 -13.41 0.70
N LYS A 393 -1.90 -13.73 0.70
CA LYS A 393 -2.64 -14.10 -0.52
C LYS A 393 -3.62 -13.02 -0.94
N ARG A 394 -4.53 -12.60 -0.05
CA ARG A 394 -5.62 -11.67 -0.38
C ARG A 394 -5.95 -10.73 0.78
N PHE A 395 -6.46 -9.55 0.43
CA PHE A 395 -7.12 -8.66 1.38
C PHE A 395 -8.48 -9.23 1.80
N MET A 396 -8.91 -8.93 3.02
CA MET A 396 -10.23 -9.31 3.50
C MET A 396 -11.10 -8.08 3.78
N THR A 397 -12.38 -8.20 3.44
CA THR A 397 -13.41 -7.24 3.82
C THR A 397 -13.69 -7.32 5.33
N ARG A 398 -14.48 -6.37 5.84
CA ARG A 398 -14.97 -6.39 7.22
C ARG A 398 -15.80 -7.64 7.53
N SER A 399 -16.50 -8.20 6.55
CA SER A 399 -17.31 -9.40 6.72
C SER A 399 -16.48 -10.69 6.78
N GLY A 400 -15.15 -10.58 6.63
CA GLY A 400 -14.26 -11.73 6.60
C GLY A 400 -14.15 -12.39 5.23
N GLU A 401 -14.59 -11.71 4.16
CA GLU A 401 -14.52 -12.25 2.80
C GLU A 401 -13.23 -11.83 2.11
N PRO A 402 -12.48 -12.75 1.45
CA PRO A 402 -11.40 -12.37 0.57
C PRO A 402 -11.94 -11.52 -0.59
N THR A 403 -11.22 -10.45 -0.94
CA THR A 403 -11.57 -9.60 -2.08
C THR A 403 -10.46 -9.57 -3.12
N SER A 404 -10.85 -9.33 -4.38
CA SER A 404 -9.92 -9.10 -5.49
C SER A 404 -9.63 -7.62 -5.77
N LEU A 405 -10.06 -6.75 -4.88
CA LEU A 405 -9.82 -5.31 -4.94
C LEU A 405 -9.06 -4.87 -3.69
N LEU A 406 -8.39 -3.71 -3.77
CA LEU A 406 -7.79 -3.12 -2.58
C LEU A 406 -8.89 -2.78 -1.58
N VAL A 407 -8.67 -3.14 -0.32
CA VAL A 407 -9.57 -2.72 0.75
C VAL A 407 -9.10 -1.37 1.23
N SER A 408 -9.98 -0.37 1.28
CA SER A 408 -9.64 0.87 1.96
C SER A 408 -9.38 0.55 3.43
N LEU A 409 -8.16 0.82 3.89
CA LEU A 409 -7.72 0.53 5.25
C LEU A 409 -7.91 1.73 6.19
N GLY A 410 -8.63 2.77 5.74
CA GLY A 410 -9.09 3.86 6.59
C GLY A 410 -10.60 3.86 6.82
N GLY A 411 -11.07 4.90 7.51
CA GLY A 411 -12.44 5.03 8.01
C GLY A 411 -12.58 4.63 9.49
N GLU A 412 -13.78 4.24 9.91
CA GLU A 412 -14.08 3.68 11.26
C GLU A 412 -13.47 2.27 11.47
N LYS A 413 -12.48 1.90 10.65
CA LYS A 413 -11.90 0.56 10.60
C LYS A 413 -10.72 0.49 11.56
N PHE A 414 -10.94 -0.14 12.71
CA PHE A 414 -9.89 -0.40 13.70
C PHE A 414 -9.12 -1.70 13.43
N THR A 415 -9.39 -2.38 12.32
CA THR A 415 -8.80 -3.70 12.03
C THR A 415 -8.46 -3.85 10.56
N ALA A 416 -7.27 -4.38 10.26
CA ALA A 416 -6.89 -4.86 8.94
C ALA A 416 -6.79 -6.39 8.97
N MET A 417 -7.34 -7.06 7.96
CA MET A 417 -7.39 -8.52 7.87
C MET A 417 -6.94 -8.99 6.49
N TYR A 418 -6.21 -10.11 6.49
CA TYR A 418 -5.62 -10.70 5.30
C TYR A 418 -5.70 -12.22 5.40
N THR A 419 -5.81 -12.88 4.25
CA THR A 419 -5.52 -14.31 4.16
C THR A 419 -4.04 -14.50 3.85
N ALA A 420 -3.43 -15.53 4.45
CA ALA A 420 -2.04 -15.91 4.20
C ALA A 420 -1.86 -17.43 4.29
N ALA A 421 -0.78 -17.95 3.73
CA ALA A 421 -0.26 -19.27 4.06
C ALA A 421 0.77 -19.16 5.20
N LEU A 422 0.76 -20.13 6.12
CA LEU A 422 1.68 -20.20 7.27
C LEU A 422 2.79 -21.22 7.00
N GLY A 423 4.02 -20.73 6.80
CA GLY A 423 5.17 -21.54 6.39
C GLY A 423 4.98 -22.18 5.01
N ASP A 424 5.64 -23.33 4.79
CA ASP A 424 5.50 -24.13 3.56
C ASP A 424 4.22 -24.98 3.53
N ILE A 425 3.43 -24.93 4.60
CA ILE A 425 2.20 -25.70 4.71
C ILE A 425 1.07 -24.90 4.04
N GLU A 426 0.28 -25.54 3.18
CA GLU A 426 -0.91 -24.96 2.54
C GLU A 426 -2.06 -24.64 3.54
N THR A 427 -1.77 -24.46 4.82
CA THR A 427 -2.79 -24.04 5.80
C THR A 427 -3.08 -22.56 5.61
N ASP A 428 -4.27 -22.27 5.09
CA ASP A 428 -4.82 -20.92 5.02
C ASP A 428 -5.08 -20.39 6.44
N VAL A 429 -4.42 -19.28 6.77
CA VAL A 429 -4.60 -18.56 8.03
C VAL A 429 -5.16 -17.17 7.79
N ILE A 430 -5.80 -16.62 8.81
CA ILE A 430 -6.17 -15.21 8.88
C ILE A 430 -5.12 -14.47 9.68
N VAL A 431 -4.58 -13.41 9.08
CA VAL A 431 -3.71 -12.45 9.75
C VAL A 431 -4.53 -11.21 10.04
N LYS A 432 -4.65 -10.87 11.32
CA LYS A 432 -5.41 -9.71 11.78
C LYS A 432 -4.51 -8.73 12.53
N PHE A 433 -4.64 -7.45 12.20
CA PHE A 433 -4.04 -6.35 12.94
C PHE A 433 -5.11 -5.56 13.68
N THR A 434 -4.90 -5.28 14.97
CA THR A 434 -5.87 -4.58 15.83
C THR A 434 -5.19 -3.86 16.99
N PRO A 435 -5.65 -2.67 17.41
CA PRO A 435 -5.08 -1.93 18.55
C PRO A 435 -5.15 -2.70 19.88
N ARG A 436 -6.14 -3.59 20.02
CA ARG A 436 -6.37 -4.38 21.23
C ARG A 436 -6.66 -5.82 20.86
N TYR A 437 -6.02 -6.74 21.57
CA TYR A 437 -6.26 -8.17 21.47
C TYR A 437 -5.99 -8.84 22.81
N SER A 438 -6.78 -9.86 23.16
CA SER A 438 -6.55 -10.68 24.34
C SER A 438 -6.18 -12.08 23.91
N GLU A 439 -4.87 -12.34 23.83
CA GLU A 439 -4.34 -13.65 23.49
C GLU A 439 -4.85 -14.73 24.44
N LYS A 440 -4.80 -14.47 25.75
CA LYS A 440 -5.26 -15.42 26.78
C LYS A 440 -6.73 -15.78 26.60
N ALA A 441 -7.60 -14.78 26.38
CA ALA A 441 -9.01 -15.05 26.15
C ALA A 441 -9.23 -15.84 24.86
N HIS A 442 -8.52 -15.50 23.78
CA HIS A 442 -8.62 -16.26 22.53
C HIS A 442 -8.21 -17.72 22.72
N ARG A 443 -7.05 -17.98 23.34
CA ARG A 443 -6.58 -19.35 23.59
C ARG A 443 -7.59 -20.16 24.41
N LEU A 444 -8.14 -19.58 25.49
CA LEU A 444 -9.19 -20.23 26.29
C LEU A 444 -10.43 -20.60 25.46
N LEU A 445 -10.86 -19.71 24.55
CA LEU A 445 -11.99 -19.99 23.67
C LEU A 445 -11.64 -21.02 22.60
N ALA A 446 -10.41 -21.02 22.09
CA ALA A 446 -9.95 -22.00 21.11
C ALA A 446 -9.85 -23.40 21.72
N ASP A 447 -9.31 -23.53 22.92
CA ASP A 447 -9.19 -24.79 23.67
C ASP A 447 -10.57 -25.41 23.95
N ALA A 448 -11.58 -24.55 24.16
CA ALA A 448 -12.96 -24.96 24.36
C ALA A 448 -13.74 -25.14 23.03
N GLY A 449 -13.10 -24.98 21.87
CA GLY A 449 -13.72 -25.17 20.55
C GLY A 449 -14.62 -24.02 20.07
N PHE A 450 -14.56 -22.86 20.73
CA PHE A 450 -15.34 -21.66 20.40
C PHE A 450 -14.57 -20.63 19.56
N ALA A 451 -13.24 -20.71 19.46
CA ALA A 451 -12.47 -19.83 18.60
C ALA A 451 -11.56 -20.66 17.66
N PRO A 452 -11.13 -20.11 16.52
CA PRO A 452 -10.15 -20.78 15.67
C PRO A 452 -8.85 -20.93 16.46
N LYS A 453 -8.05 -21.94 16.12
CA LYS A 453 -6.73 -22.10 16.72
C LYS A 453 -5.91 -20.83 16.48
N LEU A 454 -5.31 -20.31 17.55
CA LEU A 454 -4.39 -19.18 17.49
C LEU A 454 -2.96 -19.70 17.34
N HIS A 455 -2.32 -19.41 16.22
CA HIS A 455 -0.94 -19.81 15.95
C HIS A 455 0.07 -18.82 16.50
N PHE A 456 -0.26 -17.53 16.42
CA PHE A 456 0.65 -16.47 16.81
C PHE A 456 -0.12 -15.23 17.27
N CYS A 457 0.40 -14.55 18.30
CA CYS A 457 -0.09 -13.25 18.72
C CYS A 457 1.04 -12.44 19.36
N THR A 458 1.31 -11.25 18.85
CA THR A 458 2.29 -10.34 19.47
C THR A 458 1.97 -8.88 19.18
N ARG A 459 2.62 -7.96 19.92
CA ARG A 459 2.63 -6.55 19.58
C ARG A 459 3.66 -6.26 18.50
N VAL A 460 3.25 -5.48 17.51
CA VAL A 460 4.11 -5.02 16.41
C VAL A 460 4.24 -3.51 16.45
N VAL A 461 5.34 -2.99 15.91
CA VAL A 461 5.57 -1.55 15.74
C VAL A 461 4.40 -0.94 14.94
N GLY A 462 3.98 0.27 15.32
CA GLY A 462 2.72 0.86 14.88
C GLY A 462 1.59 0.74 15.92
N GLY A 463 1.87 0.17 17.10
CA GLY A 463 0.93 0.15 18.22
C GLY A 463 -0.22 -0.85 18.05
N LEU A 464 -0.05 -1.88 17.22
CA LEU A 464 -1.05 -2.91 16.96
C LEU A 464 -0.63 -4.26 17.54
N PHE A 465 -1.61 -5.12 17.79
CA PHE A 465 -1.44 -6.55 17.89
C PHE A 465 -1.59 -7.17 16.51
N MET A 466 -0.70 -8.09 16.18
CA MET A 466 -0.81 -9.02 15.08
C MET A 466 -1.26 -10.37 15.64
N SER A 467 -2.37 -10.91 15.15
CA SER A 467 -2.79 -12.29 15.43
C SER A 467 -2.88 -13.11 14.16
N VAL A 468 -2.41 -14.36 14.23
CA VAL A 468 -2.47 -15.36 13.14
C VAL A 468 -3.28 -16.53 13.65
N MET A 469 -4.38 -16.84 12.98
CA MET A 469 -5.32 -17.88 13.41
C MET A 469 -5.82 -18.70 12.22
N ASP A 470 -6.32 -19.91 12.49
CA ASP A 470 -6.94 -20.75 11.46
C ASP A 470 -8.03 -19.99 10.71
N ARG A 471 -8.08 -20.18 9.39
CA ARG A 471 -9.23 -19.76 8.60
C ARG A 471 -10.39 -20.72 8.83
N VAL A 472 -11.55 -20.15 9.13
CA VAL A 472 -12.80 -20.90 9.26
C VAL A 472 -13.68 -20.61 8.05
N GLU A 473 -14.17 -21.66 7.40
CA GLU A 473 -15.20 -21.54 6.37
C GLU A 473 -16.59 -21.31 6.99
N GLY A 474 -17.34 -20.34 6.47
CA GLY A 474 -18.69 -20.06 6.94
C GLY A 474 -19.13 -18.63 6.64
N LYS A 475 -20.37 -18.31 7.01
CA LYS A 475 -20.91 -16.94 6.96
C LYS A 475 -20.82 -16.29 8.33
N SER A 476 -20.30 -15.07 8.39
CA SER A 476 -20.34 -14.26 9.59
C SER A 476 -21.78 -13.94 9.99
N ILE A 477 -22.05 -13.70 11.27
CA ILE A 477 -23.35 -13.22 11.78
C ILE A 477 -23.76 -11.95 11.02
N TRP A 478 -22.80 -11.10 10.70
CA TRP A 478 -23.05 -9.89 9.91
C TRP A 478 -23.57 -10.22 8.51
N GLN A 479 -22.99 -11.20 7.83
CA GLN A 479 -23.50 -11.64 6.52
C GLN A 479 -24.90 -12.24 6.64
N LEU A 480 -25.15 -13.07 7.66
CA LEU A 480 -26.49 -13.61 7.88
C LEU A 480 -27.53 -12.50 8.07
N ILE A 481 -27.18 -11.45 8.83
CA ILE A 481 -28.05 -10.29 9.02
C ILE A 481 -28.26 -9.53 7.70
N GLN A 482 -27.20 -9.30 6.92
CA GLN A 482 -27.28 -8.59 5.64
C GLN A 482 -28.07 -9.36 4.57
N GLU A 483 -28.01 -10.68 4.61
CA GLU A 483 -28.71 -11.58 3.69
C GLU A 483 -30.11 -11.97 4.20
N GLU A 484 -30.55 -11.39 5.32
CA GLU A 484 -31.82 -11.70 6.00
C GLU A 484 -31.98 -13.19 6.33
N GLU A 485 -30.85 -13.91 6.49
CA GLU A 485 -30.84 -15.31 6.90
C GLU A 485 -30.99 -15.43 8.42
N PRO A 486 -31.79 -16.38 8.92
CA PRO A 486 -31.99 -16.55 10.35
C PRO A 486 -30.68 -16.99 11.02
N ILE A 487 -30.28 -16.26 12.07
CA ILE A 487 -29.15 -16.64 12.91
C ILE A 487 -29.47 -17.99 13.56
N PRO A 488 -28.65 -19.05 13.37
CA PRO A 488 -28.92 -20.36 13.94
C PRO A 488 -29.04 -20.30 15.46
N ALA A 489 -30.08 -20.94 16.02
CA ALA A 489 -30.35 -20.92 17.47
C ALA A 489 -29.18 -21.43 18.34
N ILE A 490 -28.29 -22.24 17.76
CA ILE A 490 -27.05 -22.69 18.40
C ILE A 490 -26.13 -21.52 18.76
N VAL A 491 -26.12 -20.44 17.97
CA VAL A 491 -25.30 -19.23 18.22
C VAL A 491 -25.61 -18.67 19.60
N SER A 492 -26.90 -18.44 19.93
CA SER A 492 -27.31 -17.88 21.23
C SER A 492 -26.91 -18.79 22.41
N ARG A 493 -26.98 -20.12 22.24
CA ARG A 493 -26.51 -21.06 23.26
C ARG A 493 -25.00 -20.93 23.47
N LEU A 494 -24.24 -20.93 22.38
CA LEU A 494 -22.78 -20.80 22.43
C LEU A 494 -22.34 -19.46 23.07
N MET A 495 -23.04 -18.36 22.78
CA MET A 495 -22.77 -17.06 23.44
C MET A 495 -22.84 -17.17 24.96
N SER A 496 -23.90 -17.80 25.49
CA SER A 496 -24.05 -17.97 26.95
C SER A 496 -22.94 -18.85 27.57
N PHE A 497 -22.37 -19.79 26.82
CA PHE A 497 -21.24 -20.61 27.27
C PHE A 497 -19.92 -19.83 27.24
N THR A 498 -19.67 -19.10 26.15
CA THR A 498 -18.50 -18.21 26.00
C THR A 498 -18.44 -17.20 27.16
N GLU A 499 -19.56 -16.59 27.52
CA GLU A 499 -19.64 -15.68 28.67
C GLU A 499 -19.24 -16.34 29.99
N LYS A 500 -19.73 -17.56 30.25
CA LYS A 500 -19.39 -18.32 31.47
C LYS A 500 -17.90 -18.67 31.52
N ILE A 501 -17.30 -19.04 30.39
CA ILE A 501 -15.86 -19.34 30.30
C ILE A 501 -15.04 -18.09 30.61
N LEU A 502 -15.37 -16.96 29.99
CA LEU A 502 -14.67 -15.70 30.24
C LEU A 502 -14.88 -15.20 31.68
N TYR A 503 -16.09 -15.33 32.22
CA TYR A 503 -16.42 -14.93 33.59
C TYR A 503 -15.68 -15.79 34.64
N SER A 504 -15.65 -17.11 34.47
CA SER A 504 -14.92 -18.01 35.37
C SER A 504 -13.41 -17.76 35.34
N ALA A 505 -12.83 -17.54 34.15
CA ALA A 505 -11.42 -17.20 33.99
C ALA A 505 -11.04 -15.87 34.65
N THR A 506 -11.96 -14.91 34.71
CA THR A 506 -11.74 -13.60 35.30
C THR A 506 -11.91 -13.60 36.82
N CYS A 507 -12.90 -14.35 37.36
CA CYS A 507 -13.07 -14.57 38.79
C CYS A 507 -11.89 -15.31 39.44
N ALA A 508 -11.25 -16.25 38.73
CA ALA A 508 -10.09 -16.98 39.23
C ALA A 508 -8.85 -16.09 39.44
N THR A 509 -8.74 -14.96 38.73
CA THR A 509 -7.54 -14.09 38.75
C THR A 509 -7.55 -12.94 39.77
N ARG A 510 -8.55 -12.82 40.67
CA ARG A 510 -8.58 -11.81 41.77
C ARG A 510 -8.15 -10.38 41.39
N THR A 511 -8.36 -9.94 40.15
CA THR A 511 -8.01 -8.59 39.69
C THR A 511 -9.25 -7.90 39.15
N PHE A 512 -10.10 -7.40 40.06
CA PHE A 512 -11.46 -6.97 39.76
C PHE A 512 -11.57 -5.63 38.98
N CYS A 513 -10.49 -4.82 38.90
CA CYS A 513 -10.55 -3.49 38.30
C CYS A 513 -10.18 -3.43 36.79
N ALA A 514 -9.44 -4.39 36.24
CA ALA A 514 -9.01 -4.31 34.84
C ALA A 514 -10.04 -4.88 33.83
N ILE A 515 -11.06 -5.60 34.32
CA ILE A 515 -11.83 -6.53 33.49
C ILE A 515 -13.17 -5.94 33.06
N ARG A 516 -13.80 -5.02 33.81
CA ARG A 516 -15.04 -4.36 33.37
C ARG A 516 -14.89 -3.62 32.03
N SER A 517 -13.67 -3.16 31.71
CA SER A 517 -13.35 -2.59 30.38
C SER A 517 -13.16 -3.66 29.30
N ALA A 518 -12.72 -4.87 29.66
CA ALA A 518 -12.51 -5.99 28.74
C ALA A 518 -13.82 -6.75 28.42
N THR A 519 -14.71 -6.97 29.40
CA THR A 519 -16.01 -7.62 29.16
C THR A 519 -16.96 -6.77 28.34
N ALA A 520 -16.98 -5.45 28.53
CA ALA A 520 -17.78 -4.54 27.69
C ALA A 520 -17.23 -4.41 26.25
N HIS A 521 -15.91 -4.61 26.04
CA HIS A 521 -15.29 -4.57 24.70
C HIS A 521 -15.35 -5.91 23.96
N ILE A 522 -15.29 -7.05 24.65
CA ILE A 522 -15.49 -8.39 24.04
C ILE A 522 -16.95 -8.54 23.57
N TRP A 523 -17.91 -7.97 24.30
CA TRP A 523 -19.33 -7.95 23.94
C TRP A 523 -19.63 -7.28 22.59
N TRP A 524 -18.79 -6.33 22.17
CA TRP A 524 -18.93 -5.60 20.90
C TRP A 524 -18.17 -6.23 19.73
N THR A 525 -17.37 -7.27 20.00
CA THR A 525 -16.34 -7.71 19.07
C THR A 525 -16.42 -9.17 18.64
N LEU A 526 -17.56 -9.83 18.76
CA LEU A 526 -17.73 -11.21 18.30
C LEU A 526 -18.55 -11.25 17.00
N THR A 527 -17.88 -11.40 15.86
CA THR A 527 -18.51 -11.82 14.60
C THR A 527 -18.45 -13.35 14.52
N GLY A 528 -19.53 -14.03 14.90
CA GLY A 528 -19.60 -15.50 14.80
C GLY A 528 -19.63 -15.96 13.35
N LEU A 529 -18.93 -17.04 12.99
CA LEU A 529 -19.07 -17.72 11.69
C LEU A 529 -19.96 -18.96 11.86
N VAL A 530 -20.98 -19.09 11.04
CA VAL A 530 -21.81 -20.29 10.92
C VAL A 530 -21.24 -21.15 9.80
N CYS A 531 -20.69 -22.31 10.16
CA CYS A 531 -20.21 -23.30 9.22
C CYS A 531 -21.29 -24.38 8.99
N LYS A 532 -21.65 -24.63 7.73
CA LYS A 532 -22.54 -25.73 7.34
C LYS A 532 -21.72 -26.80 6.63
N LYS A 533 -21.24 -27.82 7.36
CA LYS A 533 -20.54 -28.96 6.75
C LYS A 533 -21.54 -29.84 5.98
N ARG A 534 -21.21 -30.22 4.74
CA ARG A 534 -22.11 -30.87 3.78
C ARG A 534 -22.27 -32.39 3.98
N THR A 535 -21.78 -32.97 5.06
CA THR A 535 -21.89 -34.41 5.34
C THR A 535 -22.11 -34.67 6.83
N GLY A 536 -23.30 -35.16 7.20
CA GLY A 536 -23.58 -35.91 8.45
C GLY A 536 -23.37 -35.20 9.80
N THR A 537 -24.49 -34.74 10.38
CA THR A 537 -24.80 -34.65 11.84
C THR A 537 -23.92 -33.87 12.84
N GLN A 538 -22.87 -33.15 12.46
CA GLN A 538 -22.24 -32.15 13.36
C GLN A 538 -22.06 -30.78 12.72
N GLN A 539 -22.77 -29.78 13.27
CA GLN A 539 -22.53 -28.35 13.00
C GLN A 539 -21.45 -27.86 13.96
N HIS A 540 -20.33 -27.38 13.42
CA HIS A 540 -19.30 -26.68 14.20
C HIS A 540 -19.47 -25.18 13.97
N LEU A 541 -19.52 -24.40 15.03
CA LEU A 541 -19.55 -22.93 14.97
C LEU A 541 -18.25 -22.38 15.53
N VAL A 542 -17.66 -21.43 14.84
CA VAL A 542 -16.38 -20.84 15.25
C VAL A 542 -16.50 -19.33 15.26
N TRP A 543 -16.02 -18.69 16.32
CA TRP A 543 -16.17 -17.24 16.51
C TRP A 543 -14.96 -16.47 15.99
N HIS A 544 -15.20 -15.41 15.20
CA HIS A 544 -14.18 -14.42 14.85
C HIS A 544 -14.29 -13.24 15.82
N MET A 545 -13.17 -12.79 16.39
CA MET A 545 -13.17 -11.52 17.12
C MET A 545 -12.93 -10.37 16.13
N SER A 546 -13.73 -9.29 16.12
CA SER A 546 -13.66 -8.11 15.24
C SER A 546 -13.87 -6.82 16.04
N GLY A 547 -12.97 -5.83 16.00
CA GLY A 547 -13.04 -4.61 16.82
C GLY A 547 -14.12 -3.59 16.40
N HIS A 548 -15.18 -3.36 17.18
CA HIS A 548 -16.19 -2.30 16.96
C HIS A 548 -16.47 -1.48 18.23
N ARG A 549 -16.85 -0.22 18.01
CA ARG A 549 -17.63 0.63 18.93
C ARG A 549 -18.73 1.29 18.11
N GLY A 550 -19.92 1.41 18.69
CA GLY A 550 -21.02 2.28 18.28
C GLY A 550 -21.60 1.98 16.91
#